data_AF-A0A519KYZ2-F1
#
_entry.id   AF-A0A519KYZ2-F1
#
_cell.length_a   1.000
_cell.length_b   1.000
_cell.length_c   1.000
_cell.angle_alpha   90.00
_cell.angle_beta   90.00
_cell.angle_gamma   90.00
#
_symmetry.space_group_name_H-M   'P 1'
#
loop_
_entity.id
_entity.type
_entity.pdbx_description
1 polymer ?
#
loop_
_entity_poly.entity_id
_entity_poly.type
_entity_poly.pdbx_seq_one_letter_code
_entity_poly.pdbx_strand_id
1 'polypeptide(L)'
;MSTKTLLELIAGLTLTAPLGACASMMNSASPQAMAAGAGFERIADGVIITPTEGEARRVRLQVYGPETIRVTAVPDASFDLPPSIMVVTGPAPTPFEVTQSGDTVSVKTAEATAEVSTVTGAVRFLNAEGQEVLAERPGREIDPITVTDQRGEQSFETVRQVWESPADEAFYGLGQHQQGVMNYKGRDVELHQHNTDVGIPLVVSSRNYGVLWDNNSITRFGDPREYTMLDETLTLRDQTGRFGGLTASYYVDGELKVQRQEREINYEFIRDQLRWPEGLKKQADQPVQVGDMGRAGQQGVRVVWEGTVEAFEGGEHKFRLYSSGYAKVWIDGKLVMDRWRQNWNPWNHDFDVEIPADRQVSIKVEWTPEDGYIALRHQNPLPAAVQGALSLWSEVGHAVAYYYIGGNNIDEVISGYRTLTGKSVMLPRWAYGFWQSRQRYSTQEEVVGTVRRYRELGLPIDNVVQDWFY
;
A
#
# COMPACT_ATOMS: atom_id res chain seq x y z
N MET A 1 -5.33 51.32 -21.81
CA MET A 1 -4.29 52.29 -22.18
C MET A 1 -3.93 53.14 -20.96
N SER A 2 -2.65 53.09 -20.55
CA SER A 2 -1.82 54.11 -19.84
C SER A 2 -2.22 54.68 -18.45
N THR A 3 -1.49 54.21 -17.44
CA THR A 3 -0.68 54.92 -16.40
C THR A 3 -0.81 56.44 -16.16
N LYS A 4 -0.84 56.88 -14.87
CA LYS A 4 0.25 57.61 -14.15
C LYS A 4 -0.15 58.18 -12.76
N THR A 5 0.89 58.34 -11.93
CA THR A 5 1.03 58.69 -10.48
C THR A 5 1.24 60.20 -10.21
N LEU A 6 0.99 60.69 -8.97
CA LEU A 6 1.62 61.86 -8.28
C LEU A 6 1.25 61.83 -6.76
N LEU A 7 2.17 61.67 -5.77
CA LEU A 7 2.92 62.66 -4.92
C LEU A 7 2.08 63.90 -4.49
N GLU A 8 2.09 64.49 -3.27
CA GLU A 8 3.03 64.62 -2.13
C GLU A 8 2.36 65.44 -0.97
N LEU A 9 2.82 65.33 0.31
CA LEU A 9 2.99 66.40 1.36
C LEU A 9 3.40 65.75 2.72
N ILE A 10 4.68 65.74 3.15
CA ILE A 10 5.47 66.72 3.95
C ILE A 10 4.93 67.07 5.35
N ALA A 11 5.67 66.67 6.41
CA ALA A 11 6.23 67.56 7.44
C ALA A 11 7.14 66.79 8.41
N GLY A 12 8.40 67.22 8.51
CA GLY A 12 9.38 66.70 9.46
C GLY A 12 9.57 67.59 10.69
N LEU A 13 10.13 67.02 11.76
CA LEU A 13 10.83 67.76 12.80
C LEU A 13 12.04 66.93 13.26
N THR A 14 13.22 67.52 13.17
CA THR A 14 14.49 67.01 13.68
C THR A 14 14.80 67.62 15.05
N LEU A 15 15.32 66.82 15.98
CA LEU A 15 16.15 67.31 17.09
C LEU A 15 17.17 66.25 17.51
N THR A 16 18.31 66.76 17.96
CA THR A 16 19.65 66.15 18.06
C THR A 16 19.90 65.31 19.32
N ALA A 17 20.68 64.23 19.13
CA ALA A 17 21.58 63.40 19.99
C ALA A 17 21.67 63.63 21.53
N PRO A 18 22.00 62.57 22.33
CA PRO A 18 23.42 62.22 22.50
C PRO A 18 23.76 60.72 22.54
N LEU A 19 25.03 60.45 22.22
CA LEU A 19 25.76 59.20 22.44
C LEU A 19 25.70 58.76 23.91
N GLY A 20 25.28 57.52 24.13
CA GLY A 20 25.39 56.81 25.41
C GLY A 20 25.67 55.34 25.15
N ALA A 21 26.91 54.92 25.42
CA ALA A 21 27.31 53.51 25.41
C ALA A 21 26.83 52.83 26.70
N CYS A 22 26.02 51.77 26.56
CA CYS A 22 25.89 50.73 27.57
C CYS A 22 25.80 49.38 26.84
N ALA A 23 26.83 48.57 27.02
CA ALA A 23 26.90 47.19 26.61
C ALA A 23 25.93 46.34 27.44
N SER A 24 25.15 45.47 26.80
CA SER A 24 24.58 44.29 27.44
C SER A 24 24.19 43.22 26.42
N MET A 25 24.98 42.16 26.42
CA MET A 25 24.65 40.76 26.08
C MET A 25 24.03 40.47 24.70
N MET A 26 24.86 40.50 23.67
CA MET A 26 24.71 39.53 22.58
C MET A 26 25.10 38.15 23.13
N ASN A 27 24.09 37.31 23.39
CA ASN A 27 24.33 35.90 23.68
C ASN A 27 24.68 35.22 22.35
N SER A 28 25.94 35.35 21.93
CA SER A 28 26.50 34.54 20.87
C SER A 28 26.48 33.09 21.34
N ALA A 29 25.51 32.31 20.84
CA ALA A 29 25.57 30.87 20.94
C ALA A 29 26.88 30.42 20.29
N SER A 30 27.86 30.07 21.12
CA SER A 30 29.07 29.43 20.67
C SER A 30 28.69 28.11 20.00
N PRO A 31 29.26 27.74 18.85
CA PRO A 31 29.13 26.37 18.37
C PRO A 31 29.72 25.47 19.47
N GLN A 32 28.86 24.72 20.15
CA GLN A 32 29.32 23.64 21.02
C GLN A 32 30.18 22.73 20.17
N ALA A 33 31.46 22.63 20.55
CA ALA A 33 32.38 21.70 19.95
C ALA A 33 31.75 20.31 19.99
N MET A 34 31.54 19.72 18.81
CA MET A 34 31.23 18.30 18.66
C MET A 34 32.23 17.50 19.49
N ALA A 35 31.73 16.76 20.49
CA ALA A 35 32.57 15.81 21.21
C ALA A 35 33.01 14.74 20.20
N ALA A 36 34.28 14.78 19.79
CA ALA A 36 34.91 13.72 19.03
C ALA A 36 34.82 12.42 19.88
N GLY A 37 33.97 11.48 19.46
CA GLY A 37 33.71 10.22 20.17
C GLY A 37 32.24 9.80 20.30
N ALA A 38 31.28 10.68 19.99
CA ALA A 38 29.87 10.29 19.95
C ALA A 38 29.54 9.49 18.69
N GLY A 39 28.76 8.41 18.82
CA GLY A 39 28.33 7.54 17.71
C GLY A 39 27.24 8.14 16.82
N PHE A 40 27.01 9.46 16.91
CA PHE A 40 25.95 10.18 16.21
C PHE A 40 26.33 11.64 15.93
N GLU A 41 25.68 12.22 14.92
CA GLU A 41 25.64 13.65 14.65
C GLU A 41 24.32 14.22 15.16
N ARG A 42 24.36 15.25 16.01
CA ARG A 42 23.15 15.96 16.45
C ARG A 42 22.74 17.00 15.41
N ILE A 43 21.46 17.01 15.05
CA ILE A 43 20.85 18.02 14.16
C ILE A 43 19.75 18.79 14.90
N ALA A 44 19.26 19.87 14.30
CA ALA A 44 18.32 20.79 14.95
C ALA A 44 17.02 20.11 15.42
N ASP A 45 16.60 19.08 14.70
CA ASP A 45 15.35 18.35 14.86
C ASP A 45 15.57 16.87 15.21
N GLY A 46 16.78 16.44 15.59
CA GLY A 46 17.05 15.05 15.96
C GLY A 46 18.51 14.63 15.86
N VAL A 47 18.75 13.45 15.29
CA VAL A 47 20.10 12.85 15.15
C VAL A 47 20.28 12.14 13.82
N ILE A 48 21.55 11.99 13.42
CA ILE A 48 21.98 11.12 12.33
C ILE A 48 23.00 10.12 12.84
N ILE A 49 22.79 8.86 12.52
CA ILE A 49 23.67 7.74 12.82
C ILE A 49 24.33 7.27 11.52
N THR A 50 25.59 6.86 11.62
CA THR A 50 26.30 6.12 10.57
C THR A 50 26.52 4.70 11.09
N PRO A 51 25.62 3.75 10.79
CA PRO A 51 25.75 2.37 11.24
C PRO A 51 27.05 1.74 10.74
N THR A 52 27.65 0.85 11.54
CA THR A 52 28.83 0.09 11.13
C THR A 52 28.49 -1.13 10.25
N GLU A 53 27.24 -1.59 10.30
CA GLU A 53 26.72 -2.76 9.60
C GLU A 53 25.39 -2.45 8.91
N GLY A 54 25.00 -3.31 7.96
CA GLY A 54 23.77 -3.18 7.19
C GLY A 54 23.92 -2.33 5.92
N GLU A 55 22.84 -2.25 5.15
CA GLU A 55 22.82 -1.58 3.84
C GLU A 55 22.62 -0.06 3.95
N ALA A 56 21.98 0.39 5.03
CA ALA A 56 21.84 1.80 5.32
C ALA A 56 23.17 2.42 5.75
N ARG A 57 23.71 3.35 4.94
CA ARG A 57 24.92 4.10 5.26
C ARG A 57 24.69 5.24 6.24
N ARG A 58 23.48 5.80 6.25
CA ARG A 58 23.05 6.76 7.28
C ARG A 58 21.59 6.51 7.66
N VAL A 59 21.30 6.66 8.95
CA VAL A 59 19.95 6.62 9.51
C VAL A 59 19.69 7.93 10.23
N ARG A 60 18.64 8.65 9.85
CA ARG A 60 18.23 9.91 10.46
C ARG A 60 16.94 9.74 11.23
N LEU A 61 16.93 10.19 12.47
CA LEU A 61 15.73 10.35 13.29
C LEU A 61 15.41 11.84 13.37
N GLN A 62 14.19 12.23 12.99
CA GLN A 62 13.70 13.61 13.12
C GLN A 62 12.43 13.65 13.97
N VAL A 63 12.38 14.53 14.95
CA VAL A 63 11.24 14.78 15.82
C VAL A 63 10.25 15.68 15.08
N TYR A 64 9.09 15.12 14.71
CA TYR A 64 8.00 15.85 14.05
C TYR A 64 6.94 16.36 15.04
N GLY A 65 6.97 15.86 16.28
CA GLY A 65 6.12 16.28 17.38
C GLY A 65 6.46 15.48 18.64
N PRO A 66 5.77 15.72 19.77
CA PRO A 66 5.99 14.97 21.00
C PRO A 66 5.83 13.46 20.79
N GLU A 67 4.85 13.02 20.01
CA GLU A 67 4.54 11.61 19.77
C GLU A 67 5.01 11.08 18.40
N THR A 68 5.60 11.94 17.55
CA THR A 68 5.88 11.60 16.14
C THR A 68 7.37 11.74 15.81
N ILE A 69 7.96 10.65 15.31
CA ILE A 69 9.37 10.59 14.92
C ILE A 69 9.46 10.00 13.50
N ARG A 70 10.12 10.73 12.60
CA ARG A 70 10.45 10.26 11.26
C ARG A 70 11.77 9.49 11.27
N VAL A 71 11.79 8.34 10.62
CA VAL A 71 12.98 7.56 10.34
C VAL A 71 13.28 7.62 8.85
N THR A 72 14.54 7.83 8.49
CA THR A 72 15.00 7.79 7.10
C THR A 72 16.34 7.10 7.03
N ALA A 73 16.43 6.01 6.28
CA ALA A 73 17.64 5.22 6.10
C ALA A 73 18.02 5.17 4.61
N VAL A 74 19.25 5.60 4.29
CA VAL A 74 19.71 5.84 2.92
C VAL A 74 20.94 4.97 2.57
N PRO A 75 21.05 4.45 1.34
CA PRO A 75 22.15 3.58 0.93
C PRO A 75 23.44 4.32 0.54
N ASP A 76 23.38 5.63 0.29
CA ASP A 76 24.48 6.42 -0.30
C ASP A 76 24.92 7.61 0.58
N ALA A 77 24.49 7.64 1.84
CA ALA A 77 24.76 8.70 2.82
C ALA A 77 24.18 10.09 2.46
N SER A 78 23.39 10.20 1.38
CA SER A 78 22.70 11.42 0.98
C SER A 78 21.28 11.45 1.51
N PHE A 79 20.84 12.59 2.04
CA PHE A 79 19.43 12.84 2.36
C PHE A 79 18.76 13.79 1.36
N ASP A 80 19.34 13.95 0.18
CA ASP A 80 18.73 14.66 -0.95
C ASP A 80 17.63 13.78 -1.57
N LEU A 81 16.51 13.71 -0.86
CA LEU A 81 15.36 12.90 -1.22
C LEU A 81 14.27 13.80 -1.82
N PRO A 82 13.45 13.30 -2.75
CA PRO A 82 12.30 14.05 -3.23
C PRO A 82 11.38 14.42 -2.07
N PRO A 83 10.71 15.59 -2.13
CA PRO A 83 9.73 15.96 -1.12
C PRO A 83 8.59 14.94 -1.09
N SER A 84 8.08 14.65 0.12
CA SER A 84 6.90 13.80 0.28
C SER A 84 5.70 14.44 -0.43
N ILE A 85 4.86 13.61 -1.05
CA ILE A 85 3.55 14.02 -1.58
C ILE A 85 2.43 13.79 -0.57
N MET A 86 2.72 13.10 0.54
CA MET A 86 1.76 12.77 1.60
C MET A 86 1.91 13.71 2.80
N VAL A 87 3.14 13.97 3.23
CA VAL A 87 3.44 14.78 4.42
C VAL A 87 3.62 16.24 4.02
N VAL A 88 2.76 17.11 4.55
CA VAL A 88 2.70 18.54 4.20
C VAL A 88 3.30 19.44 5.28
N THR A 89 3.78 18.84 6.37
CA THR A 89 4.41 19.55 7.49
C THR A 89 5.89 19.25 7.59
N GLY A 90 6.69 20.22 8.04
CA GLY A 90 8.05 19.98 8.50
C GLY A 90 8.09 19.58 9.99
N PRO A 91 9.30 19.30 10.52
CA PRO A 91 9.53 19.08 11.95
C PRO A 91 8.98 20.24 12.80
N ALA A 92 8.16 19.92 13.82
CA ALA A 92 7.64 20.93 14.75
C ALA A 92 8.67 21.24 15.85
N PRO A 93 8.77 22.50 16.32
CA PRO A 93 9.62 22.85 17.47
C PRO A 93 9.19 22.07 18.73
N THR A 94 9.91 20.99 19.03
CA THR A 94 9.60 20.06 20.11
C THR A 94 10.83 19.87 20.97
N PRO A 95 10.77 20.08 22.29
CA PRO A 95 11.89 19.74 23.17
C PRO A 95 12.19 18.24 23.13
N PHE A 96 13.46 17.89 22.93
CA PHE A 96 13.93 16.51 23.00
C PHE A 96 15.33 16.44 23.62
N GLU A 97 15.59 15.32 24.30
CA GLU A 97 16.89 14.95 24.83
C GLU A 97 17.55 13.91 23.92
N VAL A 98 18.87 13.98 23.80
CA VAL A 98 19.67 12.95 23.14
C VAL A 98 20.69 12.42 24.12
N THR A 99 20.67 11.10 24.34
CA THR A 99 21.66 10.41 25.17
C THR A 99 22.26 9.23 24.40
N GLN A 100 23.46 8.81 24.79
CA GLN A 100 24.08 7.60 24.26
C GLN A 100 24.52 6.71 25.42
N SER A 101 24.21 5.42 25.32
CA SER A 101 24.66 4.38 26.24
C SER A 101 25.14 3.18 25.43
N GLY A 102 26.46 2.94 25.45
CA GLY A 102 27.09 1.94 24.58
C GLY A 102 26.78 2.21 23.11
N ASP A 103 26.27 1.20 22.42
CA ASP A 103 25.94 1.24 20.99
C ASP A 103 24.51 1.73 20.71
N THR A 104 23.84 2.34 21.68
CA THR A 104 22.46 2.84 21.54
C THR A 104 22.42 4.34 21.77
N VAL A 105 21.83 5.05 20.81
CA VAL A 105 21.51 6.48 20.90
C VAL A 105 20.02 6.64 21.07
N SER A 106 19.60 7.38 22.09
CA SER A 106 18.20 7.61 22.44
C SER A 106 17.82 9.06 22.13
N VAL A 107 16.71 9.25 21.40
CA VAL A 107 16.04 10.53 21.16
C VAL A 107 14.72 10.50 21.91
N LYS A 108 14.63 11.28 22.98
CA LYS A 108 13.49 11.28 23.91
C LYS A 108 12.74 12.60 23.88
N THR A 109 11.45 12.54 23.62
CA THR A 109 10.50 13.66 23.78
C THR A 109 9.71 13.48 25.09
N ALA A 110 8.65 14.26 25.28
CA ALA A 110 7.72 14.06 26.40
C ALA A 110 6.89 12.77 26.28
N GLU A 111 6.54 12.33 25.06
CA GLU A 111 5.55 11.26 24.81
C GLU A 111 6.15 10.02 24.13
N ALA A 112 7.35 10.11 23.57
CA ALA A 112 7.98 9.02 22.83
C ALA A 112 9.49 9.00 23.03
N THR A 113 10.06 7.80 22.96
CA THR A 113 11.52 7.61 22.88
C THR A 113 11.84 6.74 21.66
N ALA A 114 12.71 7.21 20.78
CA ALA A 114 13.30 6.40 19.73
C ALA A 114 14.74 6.05 20.10
N GLU A 115 15.06 4.76 20.12
CA GLU A 115 16.40 4.25 20.37
C GLU A 115 16.95 3.61 19.11
N VAL A 116 18.13 4.05 18.67
CA VAL A 116 18.78 3.58 17.45
C VAL A 116 20.14 2.99 17.74
N SER A 117 20.42 1.83 17.14
CA SER A 117 21.72 1.17 17.23
C SER A 117 22.76 1.87 16.35
N THR A 118 23.93 2.18 16.91
CA THR A 118 25.09 2.67 16.14
C THR A 118 25.78 1.56 15.34
N VAL A 119 25.44 0.29 15.61
CA VAL A 119 25.97 -0.87 14.87
C VAL A 119 25.10 -1.16 13.66
N THR A 120 23.80 -1.38 13.87
CA THR A 120 22.89 -1.87 12.82
C THR A 120 21.99 -0.80 12.22
N GLY A 121 21.88 0.37 12.86
CA GLY A 121 20.90 1.39 12.51
C GLY A 121 19.46 1.01 12.82
N ALA A 122 19.19 -0.15 13.42
CA ALA A 122 17.85 -0.57 13.81
C ALA A 122 17.29 0.35 14.90
N VAL A 123 16.01 0.68 14.79
CA VAL A 123 15.28 1.61 15.66
C VAL A 123 14.19 0.87 16.43
N ARG A 124 14.06 1.15 17.72
CA ARG A 124 12.89 0.80 18.51
C ARG A 124 12.25 2.03 19.14
N PHE A 125 10.97 1.93 19.42
CA PHE A 125 10.14 2.99 19.98
C PHE A 125 9.55 2.56 21.30
N LEU A 126 9.64 3.45 22.28
CA LEU A 126 9.03 3.31 23.59
C LEU A 126 7.99 4.41 23.77
N ASN A 127 6.88 4.09 24.44
CA ASN A 127 5.87 5.06 24.85
C ASN A 127 6.36 5.94 26.03
N ALA A 128 5.51 6.85 26.50
CA ALA A 128 5.81 7.75 27.62
C ALA A 128 6.17 7.00 28.91
N GLU A 129 5.61 5.80 29.11
CA GLU A 129 5.88 4.91 30.24
C GLU A 129 7.20 4.13 30.10
N GLY A 130 7.90 4.25 28.97
CA GLY A 130 9.14 3.51 28.69
C GLY A 130 8.90 2.05 28.31
N GLN A 131 7.70 1.69 27.86
CA GLN A 131 7.38 0.38 27.34
C GLN A 131 7.64 0.34 25.83
N GLU A 132 8.34 -0.70 25.36
CA GLU A 132 8.56 -0.93 23.93
C GLU A 132 7.23 -1.23 23.23
N VAL A 133 6.93 -0.45 22.18
CA VAL A 133 5.70 -0.60 21.39
C VAL A 133 5.97 -1.05 19.96
N LEU A 134 7.15 -0.74 19.42
CA LEU A 134 7.57 -1.11 18.06
C LEU A 134 9.08 -1.28 18.03
N ALA A 135 9.59 -2.38 17.49
CA ALA A 135 11.03 -2.61 17.33
C ALA A 135 11.33 -3.13 15.93
N GLU A 136 12.24 -2.46 15.22
CA GLU A 136 12.75 -2.98 13.96
C GLU A 136 13.55 -4.25 14.17
N ARG A 137 13.41 -5.17 13.21
CA ARG A 137 14.44 -6.19 13.00
C ARG A 137 15.62 -5.55 12.29
N PRO A 138 16.86 -5.78 12.76
CA PRO A 138 18.06 -5.42 12.01
C PRO A 138 18.06 -6.05 10.61
N GLY A 139 18.71 -5.39 9.65
CA GLY A 139 18.76 -5.85 8.26
C GLY A 139 17.64 -5.29 7.40
N ARG A 140 17.56 -3.95 7.30
CA ARG A 140 16.83 -3.30 6.20
C ARG A 140 17.31 -3.84 4.86
N GLU A 141 16.39 -4.06 3.96
CA GLU A 141 16.68 -4.40 2.57
C GLU A 141 16.54 -3.10 1.75
N ILE A 142 17.61 -2.70 1.07
CA ILE A 142 17.75 -1.52 0.21
C ILE A 142 18.57 -1.95 -1.01
N ASP A 143 17.87 -2.53 -1.99
CA ASP A 143 18.49 -3.13 -3.17
C ASP A 143 18.36 -2.21 -4.39
N PRO A 144 19.45 -1.94 -5.13
CA PRO A 144 19.39 -1.09 -6.31
C PRO A 144 18.53 -1.70 -7.41
N ILE A 145 17.66 -0.88 -8.00
CA ILE A 145 16.83 -1.23 -9.15
C ILE A 145 16.89 -0.13 -10.22
N THR A 146 16.95 -0.55 -11.48
CA THR A 146 16.86 0.36 -12.63
C THR A 146 15.48 0.24 -13.25
N VAL A 147 14.79 1.38 -13.37
CA VAL A 147 13.50 1.47 -14.08
C VAL A 147 13.69 2.29 -15.34
N THR A 148 13.24 1.75 -16.47
CA THR A 148 13.23 2.46 -17.74
C THR A 148 11.85 3.05 -17.97
N ASP A 149 11.78 4.38 -18.07
CA ASP A 149 10.57 5.09 -18.46
C ASP A 149 10.82 5.96 -19.71
N GLN A 150 9.84 6.77 -20.09
CA GLN A 150 9.90 7.69 -21.23
C GLN A 150 11.04 8.74 -21.17
N ARG A 151 11.69 8.91 -20.02
CA ARG A 151 12.84 9.79 -19.76
C ARG A 151 14.17 9.04 -19.82
N GLY A 152 14.15 7.72 -20.01
CA GLY A 152 15.33 6.84 -20.03
C GLY A 152 15.44 5.98 -18.78
N GLU A 153 16.63 5.44 -18.55
CA GLU A 153 16.93 4.67 -17.34
C GLU A 153 17.01 5.60 -16.13
N GLN A 154 16.39 5.18 -15.03
CA GLN A 154 16.36 5.85 -13.75
C GLN A 154 16.77 4.83 -12.68
N SER A 155 17.62 5.26 -11.73
CA SER A 155 18.07 4.42 -10.62
C SER A 155 17.23 4.72 -9.37
N PHE A 156 16.78 3.65 -8.74
CA PHE A 156 16.02 3.64 -7.50
C PHE A 156 16.51 2.50 -6.61
N GLU A 157 15.86 2.35 -5.48
CA GLU A 157 16.02 1.24 -4.55
C GLU A 157 14.68 0.51 -4.41
N THR A 158 14.70 -0.81 -4.42
CA THR A 158 13.65 -1.60 -3.78
C THR A 158 13.90 -1.56 -2.28
N VAL A 159 12.88 -1.30 -1.47
CA VAL A 159 13.07 -1.08 -0.03
C VAL A 159 12.17 -1.93 0.82
N ARG A 160 12.69 -2.50 1.91
CA ARG A 160 11.93 -3.23 2.91
C ARG A 160 12.36 -2.90 4.33
N GLN A 161 11.37 -2.81 5.20
CA GLN A 161 11.58 -2.85 6.64
C GLN A 161 10.66 -3.90 7.28
N VAL A 162 11.23 -4.66 8.22
CA VAL A 162 10.51 -5.61 9.06
C VAL A 162 10.61 -5.18 10.52
N TRP A 163 9.51 -5.26 11.25
CA TRP A 163 9.45 -5.02 12.69
C TRP A 163 8.98 -6.27 13.40
N GLU A 164 9.45 -6.45 14.63
CA GLU A 164 8.88 -7.44 15.53
C GLU A 164 7.41 -7.14 15.79
N SER A 165 6.62 -8.20 15.89
CA SER A 165 5.19 -8.07 16.19
C SER A 165 4.72 -9.26 17.03
N PRO A 166 4.38 -9.06 18.31
CA PRO A 166 3.93 -10.12 19.20
C PRO A 166 2.59 -10.73 18.73
N ALA A 167 2.29 -11.94 19.18
CA ALA A 167 1.16 -12.73 18.68
C ALA A 167 -0.22 -12.09 18.97
N ASP A 168 -0.31 -11.24 20.00
CA ASP A 168 -1.54 -10.56 20.43
C ASP A 168 -1.75 -9.19 19.76
N GLU A 169 -0.84 -8.77 18.87
CA GLU A 169 -0.97 -7.54 18.12
C GLU A 169 -1.91 -7.68 16.92
N ALA A 170 -2.72 -6.65 16.68
CA ALA A 170 -3.59 -6.53 15.52
C ALA A 170 -3.25 -5.29 14.70
N PHE A 171 -3.42 -5.39 13.38
CA PHE A 171 -3.11 -4.33 12.41
C PHE A 171 -4.34 -3.91 11.63
N TYR A 172 -4.51 -2.60 11.46
CA TYR A 172 -5.63 -1.95 10.77
C TYR A 172 -5.13 -0.83 9.85
N GLY A 173 -6.01 -0.27 9.03
CA GLY A 173 -5.68 0.83 8.13
C GLY A 173 -5.44 0.32 6.72
N LEU A 174 -4.28 0.64 6.15
CA LEU A 174 -3.83 0.25 4.80
C LEU A 174 -4.68 0.78 3.63
N GLY A 175 -5.90 1.25 3.89
CA GLY A 175 -6.76 1.89 2.91
C GLY A 175 -8.11 1.18 2.76
N GLN A 176 -8.58 1.07 1.52
CA GLN A 176 -9.81 0.37 1.18
C GLN A 176 -9.49 -0.87 0.36
N HIS A 177 -9.77 -2.06 0.91
CA HIS A 177 -9.48 -3.34 0.28
C HIS A 177 -10.69 -4.27 0.22
N GLN A 178 -10.70 -5.18 -0.76
CA GLN A 178 -11.89 -5.97 -1.13
C GLN A 178 -11.91 -7.40 -0.54
N GLN A 179 -10.90 -7.78 0.24
CA GLN A 179 -10.75 -9.14 0.78
C GLN A 179 -11.65 -9.41 2.00
N GLY A 180 -12.34 -8.39 2.54
CA GLY A 180 -13.20 -8.55 3.73
C GLY A 180 -12.41 -8.77 5.03
N VAL A 181 -11.13 -8.41 5.04
CA VAL A 181 -10.22 -8.54 6.19
C VAL A 181 -10.26 -7.24 7.00
N MET A 182 -10.36 -7.36 8.33
CA MET A 182 -10.28 -6.23 9.26
C MET A 182 -8.94 -6.19 10.00
N ASN A 183 -8.52 -7.32 10.58
CA ASN A 183 -7.21 -7.45 11.22
C ASN A 183 -6.21 -8.07 10.23
N TYR A 184 -5.19 -7.30 9.86
CA TYR A 184 -4.16 -7.70 8.92
C TYR A 184 -3.01 -8.51 9.53
N LYS A 185 -3.03 -8.82 10.84
CA LYS A 185 -2.01 -9.70 11.46
C LYS A 185 -1.88 -11.02 10.70
N GLY A 186 -0.69 -11.28 10.15
CA GLY A 186 -0.38 -12.49 9.36
C GLY A 186 -1.01 -12.53 7.96
N ARG A 187 -1.65 -11.43 7.51
CA ARG A 187 -2.25 -11.28 6.18
C ARG A 187 -1.33 -10.47 5.28
N ASP A 188 -1.56 -10.57 3.97
CA ASP A 188 -0.86 -9.73 2.99
C ASP A 188 -1.82 -8.73 2.38
N VAL A 189 -1.29 -7.54 2.09
CA VAL A 189 -2.03 -6.50 1.37
C VAL A 189 -1.08 -5.87 0.36
N GLU A 190 -1.48 -5.84 -0.90
CA GLU A 190 -0.80 -5.04 -1.92
C GLU A 190 -1.47 -3.67 -1.99
N LEU A 191 -0.71 -2.64 -1.64
CA LEU A 191 -1.10 -1.25 -1.72
C LEU A 191 -0.82 -0.74 -3.12
N HIS A 192 -1.86 -0.71 -3.94
CA HIS A 192 -1.86 -0.06 -5.23
C HIS A 192 -3.17 0.71 -5.44
N GLN A 193 -3.34 1.30 -6.62
CA GLN A 193 -4.55 2.01 -6.98
C GLN A 193 -5.27 1.25 -8.09
N HIS A 194 -6.50 0.82 -7.82
CA HIS A 194 -7.35 0.17 -8.81
C HIS A 194 -8.81 0.54 -8.60
N ASN A 195 -9.65 0.30 -9.60
CA ASN A 195 -11.09 0.41 -9.38
C ASN A 195 -11.51 -0.52 -8.21
N THR A 196 -12.20 0.06 -7.22
CA THR A 196 -12.62 -0.56 -5.94
C THR A 196 -11.55 -0.75 -4.86
N ASP A 197 -10.27 -0.53 -5.14
CA ASP A 197 -9.17 -0.74 -4.20
C ASP A 197 -8.25 0.49 -4.10
N VAL A 198 -8.01 0.95 -2.89
CA VAL A 198 -7.28 2.20 -2.62
C VAL A 198 -6.25 1.95 -1.53
N GLY A 199 -4.98 1.85 -1.92
CA GLY A 199 -3.87 1.78 -0.96
C GLY A 199 -3.60 3.13 -0.30
N ILE A 200 -3.57 3.14 1.03
CA ILE A 200 -3.09 4.25 1.88
C ILE A 200 -2.04 3.66 2.82
N PRO A 201 -0.75 4.02 2.70
CA PRO A 201 0.35 3.35 3.40
C PRO A 201 0.47 3.78 4.88
N LEU A 202 -0.64 3.76 5.62
CA LEU A 202 -0.73 3.93 7.06
C LEU A 202 -1.22 2.62 7.69
N VAL A 203 -0.37 1.97 8.46
CA VAL A 203 -0.79 0.88 9.36
C VAL A 203 -0.98 1.44 10.77
N VAL A 204 -2.04 1.01 11.45
CA VAL A 204 -2.34 1.31 12.85
C VAL A 204 -2.35 0.02 13.63
N SER A 205 -1.66 0.00 14.76
CA SER A 205 -1.57 -1.15 15.66
C SER A 205 -2.57 -1.04 16.82
N SER A 206 -3.05 -2.19 17.31
CA SER A 206 -3.76 -2.30 18.59
C SER A 206 -2.95 -1.88 19.81
N ARG A 207 -1.64 -1.63 19.65
CA ARG A 207 -0.72 -1.12 20.69
C ARG A 207 -0.59 0.41 20.70
N ASN A 208 -1.54 1.11 20.09
CA ASN A 208 -1.64 2.58 20.04
C ASN A 208 -0.44 3.27 19.39
N TYR A 209 0.10 2.68 18.32
CA TYR A 209 0.99 3.37 17.40
C TYR A 209 0.54 3.20 15.95
N GLY A 210 1.04 4.07 15.08
CA GLY A 210 0.92 3.94 13.64
C GLY A 210 2.28 4.08 12.96
N VAL A 211 2.39 3.47 11.78
CA VAL A 211 3.51 3.67 10.86
C VAL A 211 2.94 4.20 9.55
N LEU A 212 3.27 5.46 9.23
CA LEU A 212 3.05 6.03 7.91
C LEU A 212 4.30 5.76 7.07
N TRP A 213 4.17 4.88 6.08
CA TRP A 213 5.23 4.51 5.16
C TRP A 213 5.26 5.50 3.99
N ASP A 214 6.32 6.30 3.90
CA ASP A 214 6.43 7.45 3.00
C ASP A 214 7.00 7.03 1.63
N ASN A 215 6.27 6.15 0.94
CA ASN A 215 6.58 5.67 -0.40
C ASN A 215 5.33 5.69 -1.29
N ASN A 216 5.50 6.08 -2.55
CA ASN A 216 4.40 6.27 -3.51
C ASN A 216 4.27 5.12 -4.53
N SER A 217 5.23 4.20 -4.58
CA SER A 217 5.17 3.03 -5.45
C SER A 217 4.21 1.98 -4.90
N ILE A 218 3.98 0.93 -5.69
CA ILE A 218 3.34 -0.28 -5.20
C ILE A 218 4.10 -0.75 -3.95
N THR A 219 3.34 -0.97 -2.88
CA THR A 219 3.86 -1.33 -1.56
C THR A 219 3.16 -2.59 -1.09
N ARG A 220 3.87 -3.51 -0.44
CA ARG A 220 3.29 -4.74 0.12
C ARG A 220 3.43 -4.74 1.62
N PHE A 221 2.30 -4.91 2.29
CA PHE A 221 2.23 -5.30 3.70
C PHE A 221 2.24 -6.82 3.80
N GLY A 222 3.02 -7.38 4.71
CA GLY A 222 3.16 -8.83 4.89
C GLY A 222 4.24 -9.40 3.97
N ASP A 223 3.87 -10.37 3.13
CA ASP A 223 4.78 -10.99 2.16
C ASP A 223 5.28 -9.96 1.13
N PRO A 224 6.61 -9.74 0.99
CA PRO A 224 7.16 -8.82 -0.01
C PRO A 224 7.08 -9.37 -1.44
N ARG A 225 6.89 -10.68 -1.59
CA ARG A 225 6.93 -11.37 -2.89
C ARG A 225 5.65 -11.10 -3.66
N GLU A 226 5.75 -11.15 -4.98
CA GLU A 226 4.56 -11.20 -5.85
C GLU A 226 3.94 -12.61 -5.81
N TYR A 227 2.65 -12.68 -6.07
CA TYR A 227 2.00 -13.97 -6.32
C TYR A 227 2.46 -14.49 -7.69
N THR A 228 2.94 -15.73 -7.76
CA THR A 228 3.42 -16.36 -9.00
C THR A 228 2.32 -17.19 -9.65
N MET A 229 2.51 -17.60 -10.91
CA MET A 229 1.64 -18.63 -11.50
C MET A 229 1.85 -19.97 -10.80
N LEU A 230 0.86 -20.86 -10.94
CA LEU A 230 0.85 -22.14 -10.22
C LEU A 230 2.07 -23.01 -10.54
N ASP A 231 2.48 -23.09 -11.80
CA ASP A 231 3.55 -23.99 -12.24
C ASP A 231 4.97 -23.51 -11.92
N GLU A 232 5.11 -22.28 -11.41
CA GLU A 232 6.39 -21.74 -10.95
C GLU A 232 6.79 -22.32 -9.58
N THR A 233 5.81 -22.67 -8.75
CA THR A 233 6.01 -23.04 -7.35
C THR A 233 5.34 -24.34 -6.93
N LEU A 234 4.44 -24.89 -7.76
CA LEU A 234 3.75 -26.15 -7.51
C LEU A 234 4.01 -27.16 -8.64
N THR A 235 4.05 -28.43 -8.27
CA THR A 235 4.01 -29.52 -9.24
C THR A 235 2.55 -29.80 -9.62
N LEU A 236 2.22 -29.63 -10.91
CA LEU A 236 0.87 -29.81 -11.44
C LEU A 236 0.72 -31.13 -12.18
N ARG A 237 -0.39 -31.83 -11.93
CA ARG A 237 -0.80 -33.02 -12.69
C ARG A 237 -2.23 -32.90 -13.18
N ASP A 238 -2.48 -33.40 -14.38
CA ASP A 238 -3.79 -33.41 -14.99
C ASP A 238 -4.71 -34.46 -14.34
N GLN A 239 -5.97 -34.56 -14.76
CA GLN A 239 -6.92 -35.54 -14.20
C GLN A 239 -6.50 -37.01 -14.37
N THR A 240 -5.56 -37.30 -15.28
CA THR A 240 -5.03 -38.64 -15.50
C THR A 240 -3.75 -38.90 -14.71
N GLY A 241 -3.26 -37.91 -13.95
CA GLY A 241 -2.02 -37.97 -13.19
C GLY A 241 -0.77 -37.60 -14.00
N ARG A 242 -0.90 -37.10 -15.23
CA ARG A 242 0.26 -36.70 -16.04
C ARG A 242 0.77 -35.33 -15.60
N PHE A 243 2.09 -35.23 -15.43
CA PHE A 243 2.77 -33.99 -15.10
C PHE A 243 2.61 -32.92 -16.19
N GLY A 244 2.76 -31.66 -15.79
CA GLY A 244 2.92 -30.52 -16.71
C GLY A 244 1.70 -29.62 -16.84
N GLY A 245 0.71 -29.72 -15.95
CA GLY A 245 -0.45 -28.83 -15.93
C GLY A 245 -1.76 -29.53 -15.57
N LEU A 246 -2.82 -28.74 -15.44
CA LEU A 246 -4.19 -29.19 -15.15
C LEU A 246 -4.93 -29.56 -16.45
N THR A 247 -5.94 -30.43 -16.37
CA THR A 247 -6.86 -30.65 -17.48
C THR A 247 -7.81 -29.45 -17.59
N ALA A 248 -7.70 -28.67 -18.66
CA ALA A 248 -8.65 -27.62 -19.03
C ALA A 248 -9.71 -28.18 -19.99
N SER A 249 -10.98 -28.18 -19.57
CA SER A 249 -12.12 -28.65 -20.33
C SER A 249 -13.05 -27.48 -20.66
N TYR A 250 -13.25 -27.22 -21.95
CA TYR A 250 -14.05 -26.11 -22.47
C TYR A 250 -15.39 -26.62 -22.99
N TYR A 251 -16.45 -26.10 -22.40
CA TYR A 251 -17.83 -26.43 -22.74
C TYR A 251 -18.52 -25.26 -23.41
N VAL A 252 -19.41 -25.57 -24.36
CA VAL A 252 -20.36 -24.63 -24.95
C VAL A 252 -21.74 -25.28 -24.87
N ASP A 253 -22.69 -24.62 -24.20
CA ASP A 253 -24.06 -25.11 -23.97
C ASP A 253 -24.09 -26.51 -23.32
N GLY A 254 -23.12 -26.78 -22.45
CA GLY A 254 -22.97 -28.05 -21.74
C GLY A 254 -22.22 -29.13 -22.52
N GLU A 255 -21.93 -28.95 -23.80
CA GLU A 255 -21.17 -29.90 -24.60
C GLU A 255 -19.67 -29.62 -24.55
N LEU A 256 -18.86 -30.66 -24.28
CA LEU A 256 -17.39 -30.55 -24.33
C LEU A 256 -16.93 -30.30 -25.77
N LYS A 257 -16.23 -29.18 -25.99
CA LYS A 257 -15.70 -28.80 -27.32
C LYS A 257 -14.20 -29.01 -27.42
N VAL A 258 -13.46 -28.64 -26.37
CA VAL A 258 -11.99 -28.77 -26.32
C VAL A 258 -11.59 -29.27 -24.95
N GLN A 259 -10.62 -30.18 -24.93
CA GLN A 259 -9.92 -30.57 -23.73
C GLN A 259 -8.41 -30.54 -24.00
N ARG A 260 -7.65 -29.86 -23.14
CA ARG A 260 -6.19 -29.77 -23.25
C ARG A 260 -5.55 -29.66 -21.88
N GLN A 261 -4.24 -29.88 -21.80
CA GLN A 261 -3.48 -29.61 -20.59
C GLN A 261 -3.04 -28.15 -20.59
N GLU A 262 -3.20 -27.45 -19.47
CA GLU A 262 -2.72 -26.08 -19.28
C GLU A 262 -1.85 -25.99 -18.03
N ARG A 263 -0.66 -25.40 -18.19
CA ARG A 263 0.28 -25.15 -17.09
C ARG A 263 -0.22 -24.09 -16.13
N GLU A 264 -1.02 -23.16 -16.63
CA GLU A 264 -1.49 -21.99 -15.91
C GLU A 264 -2.98 -21.80 -16.16
N ILE A 265 -3.68 -21.24 -15.17
CA ILE A 265 -4.98 -20.59 -15.39
C ILE A 265 -4.66 -19.11 -15.52
N ASN A 266 -4.53 -18.60 -16.75
CA ASN A 266 -4.04 -17.24 -17.00
C ASN A 266 -4.62 -16.63 -18.29
N TYR A 267 -5.74 -15.93 -18.11
CA TYR A 267 -6.44 -15.10 -19.09
C TYR A 267 -6.76 -13.73 -18.47
N GLU A 268 -5.74 -13.10 -17.88
CA GLU A 268 -5.88 -11.89 -17.08
C GLU A 268 -6.03 -10.62 -17.93
N PHE A 269 -5.30 -10.53 -19.03
CA PHE A 269 -5.27 -9.35 -19.88
C PHE A 269 -5.96 -9.59 -21.23
N ILE A 270 -6.36 -8.52 -21.91
CA ILE A 270 -6.94 -8.58 -23.26
C ILE A 270 -6.04 -9.37 -24.23
N ARG A 271 -4.73 -9.17 -24.15
CA ARG A 271 -3.74 -9.90 -24.98
C ARG A 271 -3.76 -11.41 -24.74
N ASP A 272 -4.14 -11.86 -23.55
CA ASP A 272 -4.15 -13.27 -23.18
C ASP A 272 -5.33 -14.01 -23.81
N GLN A 273 -6.39 -13.28 -24.17
CA GLN A 273 -7.53 -13.84 -24.86
C GLN A 273 -7.17 -14.46 -26.23
N LEU A 274 -6.03 -14.07 -26.81
CA LEU A 274 -5.46 -14.69 -28.01
C LEU A 274 -5.09 -16.17 -27.82
N ARG A 275 -4.87 -16.64 -26.58
CA ARG A 275 -4.52 -18.04 -26.27
C ARG A 275 -5.72 -18.99 -26.15
N TRP A 276 -6.95 -18.49 -26.26
CA TRP A 276 -8.14 -19.34 -26.24
C TRP A 276 -8.09 -20.43 -27.32
N PRO A 277 -8.74 -21.58 -27.12
CA PRO A 277 -8.81 -22.61 -28.15
C PRO A 277 -9.43 -22.09 -29.46
N GLU A 278 -8.89 -22.55 -30.59
CA GLU A 278 -9.48 -22.28 -31.91
C GLU A 278 -10.93 -22.78 -31.97
N GLY A 279 -11.82 -22.01 -32.61
CA GLY A 279 -13.26 -22.30 -32.65
C GLY A 279 -14.06 -21.79 -31.44
N LEU A 280 -13.41 -21.42 -30.33
CA LEU A 280 -14.07 -20.74 -29.19
C LEU A 280 -13.88 -19.22 -29.18
N LYS A 281 -12.96 -18.71 -30.02
CA LYS A 281 -12.76 -17.27 -30.23
C LYS A 281 -13.91 -16.72 -31.06
N LYS A 282 -14.65 -15.73 -30.55
CA LYS A 282 -15.54 -14.94 -31.40
C LYS A 282 -14.73 -13.86 -32.12
N GLN A 283 -14.79 -13.80 -33.45
CA GLN A 283 -14.49 -12.57 -34.18
C GLN A 283 -15.77 -11.73 -34.24
N ALA A 284 -15.67 -10.45 -33.91
CA ALA A 284 -16.79 -9.55 -34.07
C ALA A 284 -17.11 -9.35 -35.57
N ASP A 285 -18.40 -9.28 -35.92
CA ASP A 285 -18.87 -8.77 -37.21
C ASP A 285 -18.70 -7.23 -37.31
N GLN A 286 -18.04 -6.62 -36.32
CA GLN A 286 -17.73 -5.19 -36.23
C GLN A 286 -16.23 -4.96 -36.29
N PRO A 287 -15.76 -3.83 -36.85
CA PRO A 287 -14.35 -3.51 -36.87
C PRO A 287 -13.81 -3.49 -35.44
N VAL A 288 -12.69 -4.19 -35.22
CA VAL A 288 -11.96 -4.25 -33.95
C VAL A 288 -11.70 -2.82 -33.48
N GLN A 289 -12.49 -2.33 -32.52
CA GLN A 289 -12.09 -1.16 -31.75
C GLN A 289 -10.96 -1.59 -30.80
N VAL A 290 -10.07 -0.67 -30.43
CA VAL A 290 -9.03 -0.93 -29.42
C VAL A 290 -9.74 -1.36 -28.13
N GLY A 291 -9.70 -2.68 -27.82
CA GLY A 291 -10.47 -3.29 -26.73
C GLY A 291 -11.29 -4.52 -27.12
N ASP A 292 -11.55 -4.76 -28.40
CA ASP A 292 -12.41 -5.85 -28.91
C ASP A 292 -11.62 -7.02 -29.54
N MET A 293 -10.39 -7.26 -29.09
CA MET A 293 -9.55 -8.37 -29.59
C MET A 293 -9.90 -9.70 -28.90
N GLY A 294 -10.95 -10.35 -29.40
CA GLY A 294 -11.27 -11.73 -29.03
C GLY A 294 -12.03 -11.83 -27.72
N ARG A 295 -13.34 -11.55 -27.76
CA ARG A 295 -14.26 -11.84 -26.65
C ARG A 295 -14.31 -13.34 -26.43
N ALA A 296 -13.83 -13.76 -25.27
CA ALA A 296 -13.67 -15.14 -24.93
C ALA A 296 -14.57 -15.46 -23.75
N GLY A 297 -15.84 -15.67 -24.08
CA GLY A 297 -16.88 -15.79 -23.07
C GLY A 297 -18.28 -15.59 -23.60
N GLN A 298 -18.55 -16.21 -24.76
CA GLN A 298 -19.90 -16.27 -25.30
C GLN A 298 -20.88 -16.79 -24.23
N GLN A 299 -22.13 -16.38 -24.33
CA GLN A 299 -23.21 -16.98 -23.56
C GLN A 299 -23.15 -18.51 -23.72
N GLY A 300 -23.24 -19.25 -22.61
CA GLY A 300 -23.19 -20.71 -22.61
C GLY A 300 -21.78 -21.32 -22.49
N VAL A 301 -20.71 -20.51 -22.49
CA VAL A 301 -19.34 -20.99 -22.27
C VAL A 301 -19.10 -21.29 -20.78
N ARG A 302 -18.50 -22.44 -20.51
CA ARG A 302 -17.98 -22.83 -19.20
C ARG A 302 -16.63 -23.51 -19.36
N VAL A 303 -15.66 -23.14 -18.53
CA VAL A 303 -14.33 -23.75 -18.49
C VAL A 303 -14.13 -24.42 -17.14
N VAL A 304 -13.52 -25.60 -17.14
CA VAL A 304 -13.18 -26.33 -15.92
C VAL A 304 -11.73 -26.76 -15.97
N TRP A 305 -10.93 -26.37 -14.98
CA TRP A 305 -9.58 -26.87 -14.76
C TRP A 305 -9.56 -27.86 -13.60
N GLU A 306 -9.04 -29.06 -13.82
CA GLU A 306 -9.03 -30.13 -12.82
C GLU A 306 -7.70 -30.90 -12.81
N GLY A 307 -7.26 -31.31 -11.62
CA GLY A 307 -6.03 -32.07 -11.45
C GLY A 307 -5.58 -32.12 -10.00
N THR A 308 -4.28 -32.28 -9.80
CA THR A 308 -3.66 -32.19 -8.47
C THR A 308 -2.50 -31.19 -8.47
N VAL A 309 -2.32 -30.56 -7.31
CA VAL A 309 -1.17 -29.74 -6.99
C VAL A 309 -0.37 -30.42 -5.87
N GLU A 310 0.93 -30.23 -5.88
CA GLU A 310 1.84 -30.71 -4.84
C GLU A 310 2.90 -29.63 -4.60
N ALA A 311 3.15 -29.33 -3.33
CA ALA A 311 4.14 -28.37 -2.89
C ALA A 311 5.38 -29.08 -2.33
N PHE A 312 6.55 -28.48 -2.55
CA PHE A 312 7.81 -28.95 -1.97
C PHE A 312 7.96 -28.57 -0.50
N GLU A 313 7.35 -27.46 -0.11
CA GLU A 313 7.30 -26.98 1.26
C GLU A 313 5.92 -27.30 1.84
N GLY A 314 5.88 -27.74 3.09
CA GLY A 314 4.63 -27.99 3.79
C GLY A 314 4.20 -26.76 4.57
N GLY A 315 2.89 -26.48 4.60
CA GLY A 315 2.30 -25.46 5.47
C GLY A 315 1.07 -24.80 4.87
N GLU A 316 0.80 -23.56 5.29
CA GLU A 316 -0.30 -22.75 4.79
C GLU A 316 0.14 -22.00 3.51
N HIS A 317 -0.34 -22.48 2.37
CA HIS A 317 -0.12 -21.87 1.06
C HIS A 317 -1.21 -20.85 0.74
N LYS A 318 -0.84 -19.76 0.08
CA LYS A 318 -1.77 -18.70 -0.26
C LYS A 318 -2.10 -18.76 -1.74
N PHE A 319 -3.38 -18.66 -2.06
CA PHE A 319 -3.86 -18.62 -3.44
C PHE A 319 -4.62 -17.33 -3.69
N ARG A 320 -4.50 -16.80 -4.91
CA ARG A 320 -5.17 -15.58 -5.36
C ARG A 320 -5.86 -15.83 -6.69
N LEU A 321 -7.18 -15.85 -6.66
CA LEU A 321 -8.01 -15.93 -7.86
C LEU A 321 -8.37 -14.51 -8.32
N TYR A 322 -7.71 -14.02 -9.37
CA TYR A 322 -8.20 -12.85 -10.09
C TYR A 322 -9.36 -13.29 -10.98
N SER A 323 -10.57 -12.76 -10.81
CA SER A 323 -11.69 -13.16 -11.67
C SER A 323 -12.80 -12.14 -11.83
N SER A 324 -13.45 -12.22 -12.99
CA SER A 324 -14.81 -11.74 -13.27
C SER A 324 -15.64 -12.86 -13.91
N GLY A 325 -16.93 -12.63 -14.16
CA GLY A 325 -17.87 -13.72 -14.44
C GLY A 325 -18.05 -14.59 -13.19
N TYR A 326 -18.63 -15.77 -13.34
CA TYR A 326 -18.81 -16.69 -12.21
C TYR A 326 -17.59 -17.60 -12.08
N ALA A 327 -16.93 -17.59 -10.92
CA ALA A 327 -15.77 -18.45 -10.65
C ALA A 327 -15.94 -19.20 -9.34
N LYS A 328 -15.62 -20.49 -9.37
CA LYS A 328 -15.67 -21.38 -8.20
C LYS A 328 -14.40 -22.20 -8.10
N VAL A 329 -13.94 -22.41 -6.87
CA VAL A 329 -12.74 -23.21 -6.58
C VAL A 329 -13.08 -24.27 -5.54
N TRP A 330 -12.65 -25.50 -5.80
CA TRP A 330 -12.67 -26.60 -4.86
C TRP A 330 -11.26 -27.11 -4.60
N ILE A 331 -11.01 -27.42 -3.33
CA ILE A 331 -9.81 -28.08 -2.85
C ILE A 331 -10.25 -29.33 -2.10
N ASP A 332 -9.72 -30.50 -2.49
CA ASP A 332 -10.14 -31.80 -1.92
C ASP A 332 -11.66 -32.01 -1.92
N GLY A 333 -12.29 -31.59 -3.03
CA GLY A 333 -13.73 -31.67 -3.25
C GLY A 333 -14.57 -30.69 -2.42
N LYS A 334 -13.96 -29.90 -1.52
CA LYS A 334 -14.63 -28.87 -0.73
C LYS A 334 -14.62 -27.53 -1.46
N LEU A 335 -15.79 -26.91 -1.62
CA LEU A 335 -15.91 -25.56 -2.17
C LEU A 335 -15.23 -24.56 -1.22
N VAL A 336 -14.21 -23.85 -1.70
CA VAL A 336 -13.48 -22.82 -0.94
C VAL A 336 -13.72 -21.41 -1.46
N MET A 337 -14.15 -21.27 -2.72
CA MET A 337 -14.45 -19.99 -3.33
C MET A 337 -15.68 -20.07 -4.24
N ASP A 338 -16.54 -19.07 -4.18
CA ASP A 338 -17.70 -18.88 -5.09
C ASP A 338 -17.93 -17.37 -5.25
N ARG A 339 -17.59 -16.82 -6.42
CA ARG A 339 -17.55 -15.38 -6.66
C ARG A 339 -18.14 -15.03 -8.01
N TRP A 340 -18.75 -13.85 -8.07
CA TRP A 340 -19.13 -13.21 -9.32
C TRP A 340 -18.71 -11.74 -9.32
N ARG A 341 -18.21 -11.27 -10.46
CA ARG A 341 -18.01 -9.85 -10.74
C ARG A 341 -18.39 -9.55 -12.19
N GLN A 342 -18.82 -8.32 -12.44
CA GLN A 342 -19.00 -7.82 -13.79
C GLN A 342 -17.71 -8.01 -14.61
N ASN A 343 -17.84 -8.50 -15.85
CA ASN A 343 -16.75 -8.92 -16.73
C ASN A 343 -15.59 -7.92 -16.88
N TRP A 344 -15.88 -6.63 -16.99
CA TRP A 344 -14.86 -5.58 -17.17
C TRP A 344 -14.22 -5.10 -15.87
N ASN A 345 -14.68 -5.57 -14.70
CA ASN A 345 -14.12 -5.21 -13.40
C ASN A 345 -13.76 -6.45 -12.56
N PRO A 346 -12.88 -7.33 -13.08
CA PRO A 346 -12.32 -8.43 -12.31
C PRO A 346 -11.56 -7.92 -11.08
N TRP A 347 -11.41 -8.79 -10.09
CA TRP A 347 -10.58 -8.50 -8.92
C TRP A 347 -10.05 -9.78 -8.28
N ASN A 348 -9.07 -9.62 -7.39
CA ASN A 348 -8.47 -10.67 -6.59
C ASN A 348 -9.43 -11.21 -5.51
N HIS A 349 -9.46 -12.52 -5.35
CA HIS A 349 -10.13 -13.25 -4.28
C HIS A 349 -9.14 -14.23 -3.66
N ASP A 350 -8.74 -13.96 -2.43
CA ASP A 350 -7.69 -14.70 -1.76
C ASP A 350 -8.27 -15.85 -0.92
N PHE A 351 -7.57 -16.97 -0.86
CA PHE A 351 -7.89 -18.10 0.00
C PHE A 351 -6.63 -18.89 0.35
N ASP A 352 -6.62 -19.46 1.55
CA ASP A 352 -5.48 -20.21 2.08
C ASP A 352 -5.76 -21.71 2.03
N VAL A 353 -4.73 -22.50 1.79
CA VAL A 353 -4.80 -23.97 1.73
C VAL A 353 -3.63 -24.57 2.49
N GLU A 354 -3.93 -25.43 3.47
CA GLU A 354 -2.92 -26.26 4.11
C GLU A 354 -2.50 -27.38 3.15
N ILE A 355 -1.24 -27.36 2.68
CA ILE A 355 -0.65 -28.39 1.82
C ILE A 355 0.51 -29.03 2.59
N PRO A 356 0.41 -30.30 2.99
CA PRO A 356 1.55 -31.03 3.53
C PRO A 356 2.62 -31.24 2.44
N ALA A 357 3.89 -31.17 2.82
CA ALA A 357 5.00 -31.48 1.91
C ALA A 357 4.80 -32.88 1.29
N ASP A 358 5.10 -32.99 -0.01
CA ASP A 358 5.04 -34.24 -0.80
C ASP A 358 3.63 -34.89 -0.85
N ARG A 359 2.57 -34.13 -0.56
CA ARG A 359 1.19 -34.59 -0.69
C ARG A 359 0.49 -33.93 -1.86
N GLN A 360 -0.16 -34.75 -2.67
CA GLN A 360 -1.07 -34.27 -3.70
C GLN A 360 -2.39 -33.81 -3.08
N VAL A 361 -2.79 -32.59 -3.42
CA VAL A 361 -4.07 -31.98 -3.10
C VAL A 361 -4.85 -31.82 -4.39
N SER A 362 -6.10 -32.25 -4.43
CA SER A 362 -6.93 -32.09 -5.62
C SER A 362 -7.45 -30.67 -5.74
N ILE A 363 -7.39 -30.12 -6.95
CA ILE A 363 -7.91 -28.79 -7.27
C ILE A 363 -8.90 -28.87 -8.41
N LYS A 364 -10.00 -28.12 -8.29
CA LYS A 364 -10.92 -27.84 -9.39
C LYS A 364 -11.24 -26.36 -9.42
N VAL A 365 -11.15 -25.75 -10.59
CA VAL A 365 -11.60 -24.38 -10.85
C VAL A 365 -12.66 -24.44 -11.95
N GLU A 366 -13.84 -23.89 -11.68
CA GLU A 366 -14.90 -23.73 -12.68
C GLU A 366 -15.11 -22.25 -12.94
N TRP A 367 -15.25 -21.89 -14.22
CA TRP A 367 -15.42 -20.50 -14.64
C TRP A 367 -16.46 -20.37 -15.76
N THR A 368 -17.41 -19.47 -15.59
CA THR A 368 -18.30 -18.95 -16.63
C THR A 368 -17.85 -17.53 -16.95
N PRO A 369 -17.16 -17.30 -18.09
CA PRO A 369 -16.43 -16.06 -18.31
C PRO A 369 -17.28 -14.79 -18.44
N GLU A 370 -18.39 -14.85 -19.17
CA GLU A 370 -19.19 -13.67 -19.55
C GLU A 370 -18.36 -12.55 -20.22
N ASP A 371 -17.42 -12.93 -21.09
CA ASP A 371 -16.37 -12.07 -21.70
C ASP A 371 -15.39 -11.45 -20.69
N GLY A 372 -15.21 -12.11 -19.54
CA GLY A 372 -14.36 -11.66 -18.45
C GLY A 372 -12.92 -12.20 -18.47
N TYR A 373 -12.26 -12.03 -17.34
CA TYR A 373 -10.85 -12.39 -17.12
C TYR A 373 -10.72 -13.36 -15.94
N ILE A 374 -9.68 -14.19 -15.98
CA ILE A 374 -9.34 -15.09 -14.87
C ILE A 374 -7.82 -15.30 -14.77
N ALA A 375 -7.28 -15.32 -13.56
CA ALA A 375 -5.98 -15.90 -13.28
C ALA A 375 -5.99 -16.56 -11.89
N LEU A 376 -5.31 -17.69 -11.74
CA LEU A 376 -5.08 -18.31 -10.44
C LEU A 376 -3.59 -18.30 -10.13
N ARG A 377 -3.23 -17.57 -9.08
CA ARG A 377 -1.87 -17.43 -8.61
C ARG A 377 -1.68 -18.08 -7.24
N HIS A 378 -0.41 -18.27 -6.88
CA HIS A 378 0.00 -18.97 -5.68
C HIS A 378 1.25 -18.35 -5.05
N GLN A 379 1.37 -18.50 -3.73
CA GLN A 379 2.59 -18.27 -2.97
C GLN A 379 2.82 -19.40 -1.96
N ASN A 380 4.09 -19.80 -1.85
CA ASN A 380 4.58 -20.69 -0.80
C ASN A 380 4.44 -20.03 0.58
N PRO A 381 4.38 -20.83 1.67
CA PRO A 381 4.40 -20.33 3.03
C PRO A 381 5.52 -19.30 3.24
N LEU A 382 5.23 -18.29 4.04
CA LEU A 382 6.27 -17.37 4.49
C LEU A 382 7.27 -18.13 5.37
N PRO A 383 8.58 -17.84 5.29
CA PRO A 383 9.55 -18.40 6.23
C PRO A 383 9.12 -18.13 7.68
N ALA A 384 9.20 -19.14 8.54
CA ALA A 384 8.77 -19.05 9.94
C ALA A 384 9.38 -17.85 10.69
N ALA A 385 10.60 -17.44 10.32
CA ALA A 385 11.27 -16.29 10.91
C ALA A 385 10.51 -14.97 10.72
N VAL A 386 9.73 -14.80 9.64
CA VAL A 386 9.01 -13.55 9.31
C VAL A 386 7.50 -13.69 9.35
N GLN A 387 6.99 -14.87 9.69
CA GLN A 387 5.56 -15.11 9.78
C GLN A 387 4.93 -14.29 10.90
N GLY A 388 3.90 -13.49 10.56
CA GLY A 388 3.20 -12.61 11.50
C GLY A 388 3.96 -11.35 11.90
N ALA A 389 5.17 -11.10 11.39
CA ALA A 389 5.87 -9.83 11.59
C ALA A 389 5.15 -8.68 10.85
N LEU A 390 5.36 -7.44 11.30
CA LEU A 390 5.02 -6.28 10.50
C LEU A 390 6.10 -6.12 9.43
N SER A 391 5.74 -6.18 8.16
CA SER A 391 6.67 -6.07 7.03
C SER A 391 6.07 -5.13 6.00
N LEU A 392 6.83 -4.12 5.60
CA LEU A 392 6.48 -3.19 4.52
C LEU A 392 7.61 -3.18 3.49
N TRP A 393 7.24 -3.45 2.25
CA TRP A 393 8.13 -3.48 1.09
C TRP A 393 7.60 -2.53 0.03
N SER A 394 8.46 -1.81 -0.69
CA SER A 394 8.08 -1.01 -1.85
C SER A 394 8.93 -1.33 -3.07
N GLU A 395 8.28 -1.37 -4.23
CA GLU A 395 8.87 -1.68 -5.52
C GLU A 395 9.97 -0.71 -5.92
N VAL A 396 9.76 0.60 -5.72
CA VAL A 396 10.76 1.62 -6.01
C VAL A 396 10.72 2.73 -4.96
N GLY A 397 11.89 3.23 -4.59
CA GLY A 397 12.08 4.33 -3.67
C GLY A 397 13.51 4.87 -3.74
N HIS A 398 13.84 5.79 -2.83
CA HIS A 398 15.22 6.30 -2.68
C HIS A 398 15.82 5.95 -1.31
N ALA A 399 14.98 5.51 -0.39
CA ALA A 399 15.31 5.29 1.01
C ALA A 399 14.19 4.47 1.68
N VAL A 400 14.51 3.81 2.79
CA VAL A 400 13.47 3.42 3.76
C VAL A 400 13.08 4.71 4.50
N ALA A 401 11.84 5.16 4.32
CA ALA A 401 11.32 6.38 4.95
C ALA A 401 9.94 6.12 5.56
N TYR A 402 9.81 6.35 6.86
CA TYR A 402 8.53 6.20 7.55
C TYR A 402 8.42 7.14 8.74
N TYR A 403 7.20 7.33 9.23
CA TYR A 403 6.90 8.06 10.45
C TYR A 403 6.29 7.10 11.46
N TYR A 404 6.94 6.99 12.62
CA TYR A 404 6.31 6.45 13.82
C TYR A 404 5.38 7.52 14.41
N ILE A 405 4.15 7.13 14.73
CA ILE A 405 3.14 7.99 15.33
C ILE A 405 2.61 7.29 16.59
N GLY A 406 3.00 7.75 17.77
CA GLY A 406 2.48 7.25 19.04
C GLY A 406 1.14 7.88 19.42
N GLY A 407 0.43 7.25 20.35
CA GLY A 407 -0.76 7.79 21.00
C GLY A 407 -1.20 6.93 22.19
N ASN A 408 -2.15 7.42 22.98
CA ASN A 408 -2.76 6.65 24.07
C ASN A 408 -3.95 5.80 23.60
N ASN A 409 -4.42 6.06 22.38
CA ASN A 409 -5.52 5.37 21.71
C ASN A 409 -5.39 5.57 20.19
N ILE A 410 -6.20 4.85 19.43
CA ILE A 410 -6.19 4.91 17.96
C ILE A 410 -6.59 6.31 17.43
N ASP A 411 -7.48 7.05 18.08
CA ASP A 411 -7.86 8.39 17.62
C ASP A 411 -6.68 9.38 17.70
N GLU A 412 -5.82 9.26 18.71
CA GLU A 412 -4.58 10.04 18.83
C GLU A 412 -3.58 9.68 17.73
N VAL A 413 -3.44 8.38 17.39
CA VAL A 413 -2.62 7.96 16.24
C VAL A 413 -3.14 8.57 14.94
N ILE A 414 -4.47 8.55 14.72
CA ILE A 414 -5.08 9.20 13.55
C ILE A 414 -4.88 10.71 13.61
N SER A 415 -4.94 11.35 14.79
CA SER A 415 -4.64 12.77 14.94
C SER A 415 -3.21 13.10 14.50
N GLY A 416 -2.22 12.30 14.89
CA GLY A 416 -0.83 12.43 14.44
C GLY A 416 -0.69 12.27 12.93
N TYR A 417 -1.36 11.27 12.34
CA TYR A 417 -1.44 11.12 10.88
C TYR A 417 -2.03 12.37 10.19
N ARG A 418 -3.08 12.99 10.76
CA ARG A 418 -3.69 14.22 10.22
C ARG A 418 -2.85 15.47 10.47
N THR A 419 -1.98 15.45 11.48
CA THR A 419 -0.96 16.50 11.66
C THR A 419 0.06 16.42 10.54
N LEU A 420 0.53 15.22 10.18
CA LEU A 420 1.48 15.03 9.08
C LEU A 420 0.87 15.32 7.70
N THR A 421 -0.32 14.78 7.43
CA THR A 421 -0.92 14.73 6.08
C THR A 421 -1.98 15.80 5.81
N GLY A 422 -2.31 16.59 6.82
CA GLY A 422 -3.32 17.64 6.74
C GLY A 422 -4.63 17.29 7.43
N LYS A 423 -5.30 18.31 7.96
CA LYS A 423 -6.60 18.16 8.63
C LYS A 423 -7.66 17.73 7.64
N SER A 424 -8.53 16.81 8.06
CA SER A 424 -9.79 16.55 7.36
C SER A 424 -10.68 17.78 7.51
N VAL A 425 -10.87 18.51 6.41
CA VAL A 425 -11.69 19.72 6.39
C VAL A 425 -13.17 19.36 6.57
N MET A 426 -13.92 20.25 7.20
CA MET A 426 -15.38 20.08 7.29
C MET A 426 -15.98 20.03 5.88
N LEU A 427 -16.73 18.97 5.61
CA LEU A 427 -17.55 18.92 4.41
C LEU A 427 -18.75 19.89 4.57
N PRO A 428 -19.28 20.46 3.48
CA PRO A 428 -20.53 21.19 3.54
C PRO A 428 -21.63 20.34 4.17
N ARG A 429 -22.52 20.95 4.97
CA ARG A 429 -23.54 20.20 5.73
C ARG A 429 -24.40 19.26 4.86
N TRP A 430 -24.74 19.68 3.65
CA TRP A 430 -25.54 18.89 2.70
C TRP A 430 -24.84 17.60 2.26
N ALA A 431 -23.50 17.49 2.39
CA ALA A 431 -22.75 16.30 2.01
C ALA A 431 -23.04 15.10 2.93
N TYR A 432 -23.49 15.35 4.16
CA TYR A 432 -23.91 14.31 5.10
C TYR A 432 -25.38 13.90 4.92
N GLY A 433 -26.11 14.57 4.02
CA GLY A 433 -27.48 14.22 3.64
C GLY A 433 -27.54 13.06 2.65
N PHE A 434 -28.74 12.73 2.20
CA PHE A 434 -28.93 11.64 1.23
C PHE A 434 -28.52 12.07 -0.19
N TRP A 435 -27.78 11.19 -0.88
CA TRP A 435 -27.33 11.35 -2.25
C TRP A 435 -28.03 10.37 -3.18
N GLN A 436 -28.80 10.88 -4.15
CA GLN A 436 -29.29 10.06 -5.26
C GLN A 436 -28.33 10.18 -6.45
N SER A 437 -27.83 9.04 -6.92
CA SER A 437 -27.05 8.94 -8.16
C SER A 437 -27.64 7.87 -9.08
N ARG A 438 -27.24 7.88 -10.34
CA ARG A 438 -27.53 6.83 -11.33
C ARG A 438 -26.39 6.84 -12.34
N GLN A 439 -26.00 5.66 -12.81
CA GLN A 439 -25.23 5.47 -14.04
C GLN A 439 -26.24 5.11 -15.15
N ARG A 440 -26.70 6.05 -15.97
CA ARG A 440 -26.58 7.52 -15.87
C ARG A 440 -27.95 8.19 -16.02
N TYR A 441 -28.06 9.45 -15.61
CA TYR A 441 -29.14 10.31 -16.13
C TYR A 441 -28.76 10.80 -17.53
N SER A 442 -29.66 10.61 -18.49
CA SER A 442 -29.39 10.87 -19.92
C SER A 442 -29.91 12.21 -20.40
N THR A 443 -30.77 12.86 -19.62
CA THR A 443 -31.32 14.17 -19.95
C THR A 443 -31.52 15.00 -18.68
N GLN A 444 -31.59 16.34 -18.85
CA GLN A 444 -31.96 17.25 -17.77
C GLN A 444 -33.33 16.89 -17.16
N GLU A 445 -34.30 16.45 -17.98
CA GLU A 445 -35.63 16.09 -17.52
C GLU A 445 -35.59 14.90 -16.55
N GLU A 446 -34.76 13.90 -16.78
CA GLU A 446 -34.61 12.76 -15.86
C GLU A 446 -34.04 13.19 -14.49
N VAL A 447 -33.02 14.06 -14.49
CA VAL A 447 -32.41 14.57 -13.24
C VAL A 447 -33.44 15.38 -12.45
N VAL A 448 -34.04 16.38 -13.08
CA VAL A 448 -35.00 17.28 -12.42
C VAL A 448 -36.27 16.53 -12.01
N GLY A 449 -36.75 15.62 -12.87
CA GLY A 449 -37.90 14.76 -12.60
C GLY A 449 -37.67 13.86 -11.40
N THR A 450 -36.48 13.27 -11.25
CA THR A 450 -36.14 12.45 -10.08
C THR A 450 -36.21 13.27 -8.79
N VAL A 451 -35.58 14.46 -8.75
CA VAL A 451 -35.63 15.33 -7.57
C VAL A 451 -37.05 15.77 -7.25
N ARG A 452 -37.84 16.15 -8.27
CA ARG A 452 -39.25 16.51 -8.10
C ARG A 452 -40.03 15.36 -7.46
N ARG A 453 -39.80 14.12 -7.89
CA ARG A 453 -40.49 12.95 -7.34
C ARG A 453 -40.17 12.72 -5.87
N TYR A 454 -38.92 12.86 -5.44
CA TYR A 454 -38.56 12.81 -4.01
C TYR A 454 -39.34 13.85 -3.19
N ARG A 455 -39.46 15.08 -3.71
CA ARG A 455 -40.20 16.16 -3.04
C ARG A 455 -41.70 15.90 -2.97
N GLU A 456 -42.31 15.44 -4.05
CA GLU A 456 -43.73 15.05 -4.09
C GLU A 456 -44.07 13.95 -3.08
N LEU A 457 -43.14 13.00 -2.89
CA LEU A 457 -43.28 11.91 -1.94
C LEU A 457 -42.98 12.29 -0.48
N GLY A 458 -42.48 13.51 -0.24
CA GLY A 458 -42.03 13.93 1.09
C GLY A 458 -40.76 13.20 1.57
N LEU A 459 -39.97 12.63 0.66
CA LEU A 459 -38.72 11.93 0.98
C LEU A 459 -37.54 12.91 1.09
N PRO A 460 -36.71 12.84 2.15
CA PRO A 460 -35.51 13.66 2.26
C PRO A 460 -34.50 13.38 1.14
N ILE A 461 -33.93 14.44 0.57
CA ILE A 461 -32.81 14.38 -0.38
C ILE A 461 -32.08 15.72 -0.36
N ASP A 462 -30.76 15.68 -0.28
CA ASP A 462 -29.89 16.85 -0.31
C ASP A 462 -29.14 16.97 -1.65
N ASN A 463 -28.77 15.84 -2.26
CA ASN A 463 -27.91 15.82 -3.45
C ASN A 463 -28.47 14.93 -4.56
N VAL A 464 -28.29 15.38 -5.80
CA VAL A 464 -28.46 14.57 -7.02
C VAL A 464 -27.19 14.67 -7.87
N VAL A 465 -26.77 13.56 -8.48
CA VAL A 465 -25.51 13.48 -9.24
C VAL A 465 -25.79 13.29 -10.73
N GLN A 466 -25.23 14.17 -11.57
CA GLN A 466 -25.11 13.95 -13.02
C GLN A 466 -23.80 13.20 -13.29
N ASP A 467 -23.92 11.99 -13.85
CA ASP A 467 -22.78 11.15 -14.21
C ASP A 467 -22.23 11.48 -15.63
N TRP A 468 -21.20 10.78 -16.08
CA TRP A 468 -20.54 10.89 -17.39
C TRP A 468 -21.48 10.83 -18.61
N PHE A 469 -20.99 11.27 -19.78
CA PHE A 469 -21.73 11.36 -21.06
C PHE A 469 -22.98 12.27 -21.08
N TYR A 470 -22.95 13.39 -20.35
CA TYR A 470 -24.06 14.35 -20.22
C TYR A 470 -24.47 15.08 -21.50
#